data_AF-O93566-F1
#
_entry.id   AF-O93566-F1
#
_cell.length_a   1.000
_cell.length_b   1.000
_cell.length_c   1.000
_cell.angle_alpha   90.00
_cell.angle_beta   90.00
_cell.angle_gamma   90.00
#
_symmetry.space_group_name_H-M   'P 1'
#
loop_
_entity.id
_entity.type
_entity.pdbx_description
1 polymer ?
#
loop_
_entity_poly.entity_id
_entity_poly.type
_entity_poly.pdbx_seq_one_letter_code
_entity_poly.pdbx_strand_id
1 'polypeptide(L)'
;MNRVILLLSVMCVGVSSQPITENQRLFSIAVGRVQYLHLVAKKLFSEFENSQLEDQHPLNKIFLQDFCHSDYFLSPIDKHETQRSSVLKLLSISYRLIECWEFSSRFLVAGFAERAQVTSKLSELKTGLMKLIEANQDGAGGFSESSVIQLTPYGNYYQSVGVDESFRLNYELFACFKKDMHKVETYLTVAKCRLSPEANCTL
;
A
#
# COMPACT_ATOMS: atom_id res chain seq x y z
N MET A 1 -67.07 24.44 -12.35
CA MET A 1 -66.66 23.92 -11.02
C MET A 1 -65.15 23.97 -10.95
N ASN A 2 -64.62 25.00 -10.29
CA ASN A 2 -63.19 25.21 -10.09
C ASN A 2 -62.69 24.36 -8.93
N ARG A 3 -61.83 23.38 -9.21
CA ARG A 3 -60.91 22.79 -8.22
C ARG A 3 -59.58 22.52 -8.90
N VAL A 4 -58.81 23.59 -9.10
CA VAL A 4 -57.40 23.52 -9.47
C VAL A 4 -56.67 23.07 -8.21
N ILE A 5 -56.49 21.75 -8.08
CA ILE A 5 -55.77 21.13 -6.98
C ILE A 5 -54.28 21.31 -7.29
N LEU A 6 -53.68 22.34 -6.69
CA LEU A 6 -52.25 22.63 -6.75
C LEU A 6 -51.51 21.58 -5.90
N LEU A 7 -51.15 20.45 -6.51
CA LEU A 7 -50.31 19.42 -5.90
C LEU A 7 -48.86 19.95 -5.82
N LEU A 8 -48.53 20.62 -4.72
CA LEU A 8 -47.16 20.88 -4.29
C LEU A 8 -46.50 19.53 -3.98
N SER A 9 -45.86 18.90 -4.97
CA SER A 9 -44.98 17.77 -4.73
C SER A 9 -43.75 18.28 -3.98
N VAL A 10 -43.75 18.01 -2.68
CA VAL A 10 -42.59 18.17 -1.81
C VAL A 10 -41.49 17.30 -2.41
N MET A 11 -40.54 17.93 -3.10
CA MET A 11 -39.28 17.32 -3.50
C MET A 11 -38.53 16.99 -2.22
N CYS A 12 -38.83 15.83 -1.64
CA CYS A 12 -37.94 15.17 -0.70
C CYS A 12 -36.66 14.89 -1.47
N VAL A 13 -35.71 15.84 -1.39
CA VAL A 13 -34.30 15.59 -1.65
C VAL A 13 -33.87 14.61 -0.57
N GLY A 14 -34.21 13.34 -0.79
CA GLY A 14 -33.63 12.24 -0.06
C GLY A 14 -32.16 12.28 -0.41
N VAL A 15 -31.36 12.88 0.48
CA VAL A 15 -29.95 12.54 0.60
C VAL A 15 -29.96 11.05 0.94
N SER A 16 -29.98 10.22 -0.08
CA SER A 16 -29.85 8.78 0.04
C SER A 16 -28.44 8.57 0.58
N SER A 17 -28.32 8.51 1.90
CA SER A 17 -27.14 7.96 2.54
C SER A 17 -27.12 6.49 2.17
N GLN A 18 -26.58 6.16 0.99
CA GLN A 18 -26.37 4.78 0.61
C GLN A 18 -25.50 4.13 1.69
N PRO A 19 -25.91 2.98 2.25
CA PRO A 19 -25.11 2.30 3.23
C PRO A 19 -23.73 1.99 2.62
N ILE A 20 -22.67 2.41 3.32
CA ILE A 20 -21.28 2.11 2.92
C ILE A 20 -21.18 0.59 2.73
N THR A 21 -20.79 0.14 1.55
CA THR A 21 -20.64 -1.29 1.29
C THR A 21 -19.50 -1.85 2.15
N GLU A 22 -19.56 -3.13 2.52
CA GLU A 22 -18.49 -3.75 3.29
C GLU A 22 -17.11 -3.58 2.62
N ASN A 23 -17.06 -3.66 1.29
CA ASN A 23 -15.86 -3.39 0.50
C ASN A 23 -15.33 -1.96 0.68
N GLN A 24 -16.17 -0.94 0.63
CA GLN A 24 -15.76 0.46 0.86
C GLN A 24 -15.17 0.65 2.27
N ARG A 25 -15.74 -0.02 3.27
CA ARG A 25 -15.22 -0.02 4.64
C ARG A 25 -13.84 -0.69 4.70
N LEU A 26 -13.69 -1.87 4.11
CA LEU A 26 -12.41 -2.61 4.07
C LEU A 26 -11.31 -1.82 3.36
N PHE A 27 -11.63 -1.17 2.23
CA PHE A 27 -10.68 -0.28 1.53
C PHE A 27 -10.24 0.88 2.41
N SER A 28 -11.16 1.52 3.13
CA SER A 28 -10.83 2.65 4.01
C SER A 28 -9.90 2.22 5.16
N ILE A 29 -10.13 1.03 5.73
CA ILE A 29 -9.25 0.44 6.74
C ILE A 29 -7.86 0.14 6.15
N ALA A 30 -7.79 -0.48 4.97
CA ALA A 30 -6.54 -0.83 4.33
C ALA A 30 -5.70 0.41 3.96
N VAL A 31 -6.33 1.44 3.39
CA VAL A 31 -5.69 2.74 3.10
C VAL A 31 -5.16 3.39 4.37
N GLY A 32 -5.96 3.45 5.44
CA GLY A 32 -5.51 4.02 6.72
C GLY A 32 -4.32 3.26 7.33
N ARG A 33 -4.30 1.94 7.21
CA ARG A 33 -3.19 1.09 7.70
C ARG A 33 -1.90 1.30 6.91
N VAL A 34 -1.97 1.36 5.58
CA VAL A 34 -0.75 1.61 4.79
C VAL A 34 -0.26 3.05 4.94
N GLN A 35 -1.15 4.03 5.10
CA GLN A 35 -0.77 5.41 5.42
C GLN A 35 0.03 5.48 6.71
N TYR A 36 -0.42 4.78 7.75
CA TYR A 36 0.33 4.65 8.99
C TYR A 36 1.72 4.03 8.76
N LEU A 37 1.80 2.90 8.03
CA LEU A 37 3.08 2.24 7.73
C LEU A 37 4.02 3.14 6.92
N HIS A 38 3.51 3.90 5.95
CA HIS A 38 4.29 4.85 5.17
C HIS A 38 4.81 6.01 6.03
N LEU A 39 4.02 6.53 6.96
CA LEU A 39 4.47 7.53 7.94
C LEU A 39 5.60 6.99 8.82
N VAL A 40 5.45 5.75 9.32
CA VAL A 40 6.52 5.09 10.09
C VAL A 40 7.76 4.89 9.24
N ALA A 41 7.63 4.46 7.99
CA ALA A 41 8.76 4.26 7.09
C ALA A 41 9.51 5.58 6.79
N LYS A 42 8.78 6.68 6.59
CA LYS A 42 9.36 8.02 6.46
C LYS A 42 10.12 8.44 7.72
N LYS A 43 9.54 8.19 8.90
CA LYS A 43 10.17 8.48 10.19
C LYS A 43 11.49 7.72 10.35
N LEU A 44 11.46 6.40 10.18
CA LEU A 44 12.63 5.53 10.31
C LEU A 44 13.75 5.91 9.34
N PHE A 45 13.41 6.20 8.08
CA PHE A 45 14.40 6.63 7.10
C PHE A 45 15.01 7.98 7.47
N SER A 46 14.19 8.95 7.91
CA SER A 46 14.71 10.25 8.34
C SER A 46 15.58 10.15 9.58
N GLU A 47 15.23 9.32 10.56
CA GLU A 47 16.06 9.09 11.76
C GLU A 47 17.40 8.45 11.39
N PHE A 48 17.39 7.49 10.47
CA PHE A 48 18.61 6.91 9.93
C PHE A 48 19.47 7.96 9.22
N GLU A 49 18.94 8.72 8.26
CA GLU A 49 19.71 9.76 7.55
C GLU A 49 20.28 10.82 8.52
N ASN A 50 19.48 11.28 9.47
CA ASN A 50 19.91 12.29 10.45
C ASN A 50 21.03 11.78 11.36
N SER A 51 20.98 10.51 11.79
CA SER A 51 22.05 9.90 12.59
C SER A 51 23.40 9.83 11.85
N GLN A 52 23.39 9.96 10.52
CA GLN A 52 24.57 9.85 9.67
C GLN A 52 25.05 11.20 9.14
N LEU A 53 24.17 12.20 9.05
CA LEU A 53 24.56 13.55 8.68
C LEU A 53 25.52 14.17 9.71
N GLU A 54 25.50 13.71 10.96
CA GLU A 54 26.53 14.04 11.95
C GLU A 54 27.93 13.57 11.52
N ASP A 55 28.05 12.52 10.70
CA ASP A 55 29.30 11.85 10.30
C ASP A 55 29.82 12.19 8.87
N GLN A 56 29.32 13.28 8.27
CA GLN A 56 29.75 13.82 6.95
C GLN A 56 29.20 13.08 5.70
N HIS A 57 28.56 13.87 4.84
CA HIS A 57 28.05 13.63 3.46
C HIS A 57 26.57 13.19 3.33
N PRO A 58 25.78 13.86 2.47
CA PRO A 58 24.39 13.47 2.20
C PRO A 58 24.34 12.14 1.45
N LEU A 59 23.91 11.08 2.15
CA LEU A 59 23.90 9.69 1.71
C LEU A 59 23.22 9.45 0.36
N ASN A 60 22.13 10.18 0.09
CA ASN A 60 21.41 10.12 -1.19
C ASN A 60 22.33 10.42 -2.39
N LYS A 61 23.40 11.21 -2.22
CA LYS A 61 24.39 11.42 -3.29
C LYS A 61 25.32 10.23 -3.50
N ILE A 62 25.57 9.42 -2.47
CA ILE A 62 26.45 8.26 -2.54
C ILE A 62 25.69 7.07 -3.13
N PHE A 63 24.46 6.86 -2.67
CA PHE A 63 23.55 5.84 -3.19
C PHE A 63 22.66 6.47 -4.26
N LEU A 64 23.24 6.71 -5.44
CA LEU A 64 22.62 7.44 -6.56
C LEU A 64 21.30 6.86 -7.08
N GLN A 65 20.90 5.67 -6.65
CA GLN A 65 19.66 5.04 -7.09
C GLN A 65 19.13 4.05 -6.04
N ASP A 66 18.00 4.39 -5.42
CA ASP A 66 17.23 3.49 -4.55
C ASP A 66 16.54 2.41 -5.41
N PHE A 67 17.33 1.52 -6.02
CA PHE A 67 16.81 0.31 -6.64
C PHE A 67 16.39 -0.65 -5.53
N CYS A 68 15.09 -0.85 -5.44
CA CYS A 68 14.53 -1.83 -4.53
C CYS A 68 14.34 -3.11 -5.29
N HIS A 69 14.52 -4.23 -4.61
CA HIS A 69 14.23 -5.51 -5.22
C HIS A 69 12.79 -5.49 -5.79
N SER A 70 11.83 -4.81 -5.13
CA SER A 70 10.44 -4.54 -5.60
C SER A 70 10.34 -4.03 -7.04
N ASP A 71 11.31 -3.25 -7.51
CA ASP A 71 11.31 -2.66 -8.84
C ASP A 71 11.54 -3.69 -9.95
N TYR A 72 12.17 -4.84 -9.65
CA TYR A 72 12.53 -5.84 -10.66
C TYR A 72 11.42 -6.85 -10.98
N PHE A 73 10.53 -7.14 -10.03
CA PHE A 73 9.55 -8.23 -10.17
C PHE A 73 8.10 -7.78 -9.98
N LEU A 74 7.83 -6.57 -9.51
CA LEU A 74 6.48 -6.05 -9.33
C LEU A 74 6.24 -4.80 -10.19
N SER A 75 5.50 -4.99 -11.27
CA SER A 75 4.86 -3.93 -12.06
C SER A 75 3.46 -3.65 -11.49
N PRO A 76 2.95 -2.41 -11.44
CA PRO A 76 3.17 -1.37 -12.44
C PRO A 76 4.40 -0.49 -12.22
N ILE A 77 5.17 -0.29 -13.30
CA ILE A 77 6.43 0.47 -13.28
C ILE A 77 6.18 1.98 -13.15
N ASP A 78 5.06 2.48 -13.71
CA ASP A 78 4.78 3.91 -13.78
C ASP A 78 3.35 4.31 -13.37
N LYS A 79 3.15 5.64 -13.29
CA LYS A 79 1.84 6.24 -12.98
C LYS A 79 0.77 5.78 -13.99
N HIS A 80 1.10 5.67 -15.28
CA HIS A 80 0.14 5.32 -16.33
C HIS A 80 -0.36 3.88 -16.24
N GLU A 81 0.52 2.92 -15.97
CA GLU A 81 0.17 1.50 -15.80
C GLU A 81 -0.63 1.29 -14.51
N THR A 82 -0.29 2.02 -13.43
CA THR A 82 -1.08 2.05 -12.20
C THR A 82 -2.51 2.50 -12.49
N GLN A 83 -2.67 3.57 -13.26
CA GLN A 83 -3.98 4.11 -13.67
C GLN A 83 -4.76 3.19 -14.63
N ARG A 84 -4.14 2.21 -15.26
CA ARG A 84 -4.82 1.24 -16.16
C ARG A 84 -5.01 -0.16 -15.55
N SER A 85 -4.28 -0.50 -14.50
CA SER A 85 -4.36 -1.82 -13.85
C SER A 85 -5.76 -2.09 -13.27
N SER A 86 -6.24 -3.34 -13.21
CA SER A 86 -7.51 -3.64 -12.52
C SER A 86 -7.39 -3.46 -11.00
N VAL A 87 -8.52 -3.29 -10.30
CA VAL A 87 -8.55 -3.27 -8.81
C VAL A 87 -7.89 -4.52 -8.24
N LEU A 88 -8.25 -5.69 -8.77
CA LEU A 88 -7.70 -6.97 -8.34
C LEU A 88 -6.18 -7.05 -8.56
N LYS A 89 -5.66 -6.56 -9.70
CA LYS A 89 -4.23 -6.51 -9.96
C LYS A 89 -3.50 -5.66 -8.92
N LEU A 90 -4.01 -4.46 -8.64
CA LEU A 90 -3.43 -3.55 -7.63
C LEU A 90 -3.45 -4.16 -6.23
N LEU A 91 -4.53 -4.85 -5.85
CA LEU A 91 -4.62 -5.56 -4.57
C LEU A 91 -3.61 -6.72 -4.50
N SER A 92 -3.47 -7.52 -5.55
CA SER A 92 -2.54 -8.64 -5.58
C SER A 92 -1.08 -8.20 -5.45
N ILE A 93 -0.71 -7.11 -6.15
CA ILE A 93 0.65 -6.54 -6.03
C ILE A 93 0.87 -5.98 -4.62
N SER A 94 -0.14 -5.28 -4.08
CA SER A 94 -0.08 -4.74 -2.72
C SER A 94 0.10 -5.86 -1.70
N TYR A 95 -0.69 -6.94 -1.80
CA TYR A 95 -0.58 -8.11 -0.94
C TYR A 95 0.84 -8.67 -0.97
N ARG A 96 1.41 -8.83 -2.17
CA ARG A 96 2.77 -9.35 -2.33
C ARG A 96 3.80 -8.45 -1.67
N LEU A 97 3.77 -7.14 -1.91
CA LEU A 97 4.68 -6.20 -1.24
C LEU A 97 4.58 -6.32 0.29
N ILE A 98 3.37 -6.39 0.84
CA ILE A 98 3.18 -6.48 2.29
C ILE A 98 3.68 -7.82 2.85
N GLU A 99 3.43 -8.93 2.15
CA GLU A 99 3.96 -10.25 2.52
C GLU A 99 5.49 -10.25 2.57
N CYS A 100 6.12 -9.62 1.59
CA CYS A 100 7.56 -9.45 1.54
C CYS A 100 8.09 -8.65 2.73
N TRP A 101 7.47 -7.50 3.01
CA TRP A 101 7.86 -6.63 4.10
C TRP A 101 7.58 -7.24 5.47
N GLU A 102 6.57 -8.09 5.63
CA GLU A 102 6.32 -8.83 6.87
C GLU A 102 7.55 -9.65 7.29
N PHE A 103 8.28 -10.22 6.33
CA PHE A 103 9.56 -10.89 6.59
C PHE A 103 10.72 -9.90 6.72
N SER A 104 10.90 -9.00 5.74
CA SER A 104 12.04 -8.07 5.70
C SER A 104 12.07 -7.08 6.87
N SER A 105 10.91 -6.73 7.42
CA SER A 105 10.80 -5.83 8.58
C SER A 105 11.48 -6.37 9.84
N ARG A 106 11.73 -7.69 9.92
CA ARG A 106 12.49 -8.30 11.03
C ARG A 106 13.95 -7.89 11.06
N PHE A 107 14.48 -7.43 9.93
CA PHE A 107 15.86 -6.99 9.75
C PHE A 107 16.01 -5.48 9.83
N LEU A 108 14.92 -4.71 9.97
CA LEU A 108 15.00 -3.27 10.20
C LEU A 108 15.77 -3.00 11.48
N VAL A 109 16.83 -2.19 11.39
CA VAL A 109 17.62 -1.74 12.54
C VAL A 109 16.88 -0.63 13.28
N ALA A 110 15.74 -1.00 13.86
CA ALA A 110 14.90 -0.16 14.71
C ALA A 110 14.82 -0.75 16.12
N GLY A 111 14.33 0.04 17.07
CA GLY A 111 14.06 -0.42 18.43
C GLY A 111 13.10 -1.62 18.43
N PHE A 112 13.25 -2.52 19.39
CA PHE A 112 12.46 -3.76 19.45
C PHE A 112 10.94 -3.49 19.39
N ALA A 113 10.46 -2.49 20.15
CA ALA A 113 9.05 -2.11 20.16
C ALA A 113 8.56 -1.57 18.80
N GLU A 114 9.35 -0.71 18.14
CA GLU A 114 9.00 -0.17 16.82
C GLU A 114 8.98 -1.27 15.76
N ARG A 115 9.97 -2.17 15.78
CA ARG A 115 10.03 -3.31 14.86
C ARG A 115 8.84 -4.25 15.05
N ALA A 116 8.52 -4.60 16.29
CA ALA A 116 7.38 -5.44 16.61
C ALA A 116 6.04 -4.79 16.21
N GLN A 117 5.95 -3.46 16.32
CA GLN A 117 4.79 -2.73 15.87
C GLN A 117 4.67 -2.74 14.34
N VAL A 118 5.77 -2.53 13.62
CA VAL A 118 5.80 -2.58 12.14
C VAL A 118 5.39 -3.98 11.66
N THR A 119 5.98 -5.04 12.20
CA THR A 119 5.64 -6.42 11.82
C THR A 119 4.16 -6.72 12.07
N SER A 120 3.64 -6.37 13.25
CA SER A 120 2.22 -6.55 13.57
C SER A 120 1.30 -5.79 12.61
N LYS A 121 1.65 -4.55 12.26
CA LYS A 121 0.81 -3.73 11.35
C LYS A 121 0.87 -4.22 9.91
N LEU A 122 1.99 -4.78 9.47
CA LEU A 122 2.11 -5.47 8.19
C LEU A 122 1.22 -6.72 8.15
N SER A 123 1.23 -7.56 9.19
CA SER A 123 0.36 -8.74 9.27
C SER A 123 -1.13 -8.36 9.24
N GLU A 124 -1.53 -7.33 9.99
CA GLU A 124 -2.90 -6.82 9.97
C GLU A 124 -3.32 -6.35 8.55
N LEU A 125 -2.44 -5.61 7.87
CA LEU A 125 -2.69 -5.14 6.51
C LEU A 125 -2.76 -6.31 5.52
N LYS A 126 -1.87 -7.30 5.62
CA LYS A 126 -1.87 -8.52 4.80
C LYS A 126 -3.22 -9.25 4.87
N THR A 127 -3.73 -9.48 6.08
CA THR A 127 -5.06 -10.09 6.26
C THR A 127 -6.18 -9.24 5.67
N GLY A 128 -6.10 -7.91 5.81
CA GLY A 128 -7.07 -6.99 5.20
C GLY A 128 -7.06 -7.02 3.68
N LEU A 129 -5.87 -7.11 3.07
CA LEU A 129 -5.70 -7.22 1.62
C LEU A 129 -6.23 -8.55 1.08
N MET A 130 -6.01 -9.65 1.79
CA MET A 130 -6.54 -10.96 1.41
C MET A 130 -8.08 -10.95 1.34
N LYS A 131 -8.75 -10.38 2.36
CA LYS A 131 -10.21 -10.21 2.36
C LYS A 131 -10.71 -9.33 1.21
N LEU A 132 -9.97 -8.27 0.88
CA LEU A 132 -10.28 -7.42 -0.25
C LEU A 132 -10.13 -8.18 -1.58
N ILE A 133 -9.10 -9.00 -1.72
CA ILE A 133 -8.88 -9.84 -2.90
C ILE A 133 -10.06 -10.80 -3.07
N GLU A 134 -10.43 -11.55 -2.03
CA GLU A 134 -11.57 -12.48 -2.03
C GLU A 134 -12.86 -11.77 -2.45
N ALA A 135 -13.19 -10.64 -1.80
CA ALA A 135 -14.42 -9.90 -2.07
C ALA A 135 -14.47 -9.22 -3.46
N ASN A 136 -13.34 -9.11 -4.17
CA ASN A 136 -13.26 -8.60 -5.55
C ASN A 136 -13.12 -9.73 -6.59
N GLN A 137 -12.89 -10.98 -6.18
CA GLN A 137 -12.84 -12.14 -7.07
C GLN A 137 -14.24 -12.70 -7.39
N ASP A 138 -15.17 -12.67 -6.43
CA ASP A 138 -16.51 -13.24 -6.61
C ASP A 138 -17.30 -12.62 -7.79
N GLY A 139 -16.92 -11.43 -8.25
CA GLY A 139 -17.51 -10.78 -9.44
C GLY A 139 -16.74 -11.00 -10.75
N ALA A 140 -15.47 -11.42 -10.70
CA ALA A 140 -14.59 -11.53 -11.85
C ALA A 140 -14.10 -12.97 -11.96
N GLY A 141 -14.76 -13.77 -12.82
CA GLY A 141 -14.54 -15.20 -12.97
C GLY A 141 -13.08 -15.64 -12.78
N GLY A 142 -12.85 -16.49 -11.76
CA GLY A 142 -11.71 -17.38 -11.65
C GLY A 142 -10.33 -16.73 -11.67
N PHE A 143 -10.04 -15.82 -10.73
CA PHE A 143 -8.64 -15.52 -10.38
C PHE A 143 -8.14 -16.64 -9.46
N SER A 144 -7.51 -17.69 -10.00
CA SER A 144 -6.84 -18.70 -9.19
C SER A 144 -5.65 -18.07 -8.47
N GLU A 145 -5.35 -18.54 -7.25
CA GLU A 145 -4.12 -18.23 -6.50
C GLU A 145 -2.87 -18.22 -7.40
N SER A 146 -2.87 -19.06 -8.45
CA SER A 146 -1.84 -19.11 -9.50
C SER A 146 -1.51 -17.77 -10.15
N SER A 147 -2.44 -16.81 -10.23
CA SER A 147 -2.23 -15.49 -10.81
C SER A 147 -1.52 -14.51 -9.86
N VAL A 148 -1.70 -14.70 -8.54
CA VAL A 148 -0.83 -14.09 -7.51
C VAL A 148 0.53 -14.80 -7.51
N ILE A 149 0.55 -16.12 -7.68
CA ILE A 149 1.76 -16.94 -7.76
C ILE A 149 2.57 -16.69 -9.05
N GLN A 150 1.94 -16.26 -10.15
CA GLN A 150 2.63 -15.91 -11.40
C GLN A 150 3.52 -14.68 -11.25
N LEU A 151 3.32 -13.85 -10.22
CA LEU A 151 4.31 -12.87 -9.83
C LEU A 151 5.46 -13.62 -9.14
N THR A 152 6.66 -13.49 -9.69
CA THR A 152 7.86 -14.22 -9.27
C THR A 152 8.04 -14.19 -7.74
N PRO A 153 8.55 -15.29 -7.13
CA PRO A 153 8.94 -15.33 -5.73
C PRO A 153 9.80 -14.11 -5.38
N TYR A 154 9.36 -13.30 -4.42
CA TYR A 154 10.26 -12.29 -3.87
C TYR A 154 11.29 -13.02 -3.02
N GLY A 155 12.51 -13.13 -3.52
CA GLY A 155 13.61 -13.70 -2.77
C GLY A 155 13.94 -12.86 -1.53
N ASN A 156 14.39 -13.54 -0.47
CA ASN A 156 14.88 -12.96 0.78
C ASN A 156 16.21 -12.20 0.60
N TYR A 157 16.20 -11.14 -0.20
CA TYR A 157 17.41 -10.39 -0.55
C TYR A 157 18.17 -9.88 0.68
N TYR A 158 17.44 -9.41 1.69
CA TYR A 158 18.03 -8.84 2.91
C TYR A 158 18.51 -9.88 3.94
N GLN A 159 18.45 -11.19 3.65
CA GLN A 159 18.90 -12.24 4.58
C GLN A 159 20.40 -12.56 4.44
N SER A 160 20.95 -12.43 3.23
CA SER A 160 22.37 -12.71 2.98
C SER A 160 23.17 -11.44 3.13
N VAL A 161 24.27 -11.49 3.90
CA VAL A 161 25.54 -10.73 3.76
C VAL A 161 26.05 -10.24 5.13
N GLY A 162 27.37 -10.31 5.30
CA GLY A 162 28.09 -10.12 6.56
C GLY A 162 28.18 -8.67 7.05
N VAL A 163 28.75 -8.52 8.25
CA VAL A 163 28.80 -7.29 9.07
C VAL A 163 29.35 -6.06 8.34
N ASP A 164 30.25 -6.24 7.37
CA ASP A 164 30.99 -5.16 6.71
C ASP A 164 30.13 -4.33 5.72
N GLU A 165 29.03 -4.89 5.18
CA GLU A 165 28.07 -4.15 4.34
C GLU A 165 26.87 -3.59 5.12
N SER A 166 26.91 -3.63 6.46
CA SER A 166 25.75 -3.31 7.31
C SER A 166 25.15 -1.93 7.02
N PHE A 167 25.99 -0.93 6.71
CA PHE A 167 25.51 0.42 6.45
C PHE A 167 24.68 0.54 5.17
N ARG A 168 25.22 0.07 4.04
CA ARG A 168 24.51 0.09 2.75
C ARG A 168 23.21 -0.71 2.85
N LEU A 169 23.26 -1.87 3.50
CA LEU A 169 22.08 -2.70 3.72
C LEU A 169 21.00 -1.98 4.53
N ASN A 170 21.39 -1.26 5.59
CA ASN A 170 20.45 -0.48 6.40
C ASN A 170 19.84 0.66 5.60
N TYR A 171 20.66 1.40 4.84
CA TYR A 171 20.17 2.45 3.95
C TYR A 171 19.15 1.88 2.96
N GLU A 172 19.49 0.80 2.26
CA GLU A 172 18.60 0.14 1.30
C GLU A 172 17.31 -0.35 1.95
N LEU A 173 17.38 -0.99 3.13
CA LEU A 173 16.21 -1.45 3.87
C LEU A 173 15.24 -0.30 4.18
N PHE A 174 15.74 0.81 4.73
CA PHE A 174 14.88 1.94 5.08
C PHE A 174 14.36 2.68 3.84
N ALA A 175 15.23 2.92 2.85
CA ALA A 175 14.86 3.60 1.60
C ALA A 175 13.77 2.81 0.86
N CYS A 176 13.95 1.48 0.76
CA CYS A 176 13.00 0.61 0.09
C CYS A 176 11.71 0.42 0.88
N PHE A 177 11.77 0.36 2.21
CA PHE A 177 10.55 0.29 3.00
C PHE A 177 9.68 1.53 2.77
N LYS A 178 10.30 2.72 2.79
CA LYS A 178 9.63 3.98 2.48
C LYS A 178 9.03 3.98 1.07
N LYS A 179 9.82 3.60 0.06
CA LYS A 179 9.40 3.56 -1.35
C LYS A 179 8.24 2.60 -1.57
N ASP A 180 8.32 1.40 -1.01
CA ASP A 180 7.30 0.37 -1.21
C ASP A 180 6.01 0.68 -0.47
N MET A 181 6.07 1.22 0.76
CA MET A 181 4.85 1.63 1.45
C MET A 181 4.14 2.78 0.73
N HIS A 182 4.89 3.70 0.09
CA HIS A 182 4.30 4.72 -0.78
C HIS A 182 3.62 4.11 -2.02
N LYS A 183 4.24 3.10 -2.65
CA LYS A 183 3.63 2.37 -3.77
C LYS A 183 2.32 1.71 -3.34
N VAL A 184 2.31 0.96 -2.23
CA VAL A 184 1.10 0.30 -1.72
C VAL A 184 0.03 1.34 -1.38
N GLU A 185 0.38 2.46 -0.75
CA GLU A 185 -0.57 3.55 -0.50
C GLU A 185 -1.20 4.06 -1.79
N THR A 186 -0.38 4.30 -2.81
CA THR A 186 -0.84 4.74 -4.13
C THR A 186 -1.78 3.71 -4.75
N TYR A 187 -1.41 2.43 -4.75
CA TYR A 187 -2.21 1.35 -5.33
C TYR A 187 -3.56 1.21 -4.64
N LEU A 188 -3.60 1.23 -3.31
CA LEU A 188 -4.85 1.11 -2.55
C LEU A 188 -5.73 2.35 -2.69
N THR A 189 -5.14 3.53 -2.80
CA THR A 189 -5.88 4.77 -3.06
C THR A 189 -6.53 4.70 -4.44
N VAL A 190 -5.78 4.35 -5.49
CA VAL A 190 -6.31 4.18 -6.86
C VAL A 190 -7.40 3.10 -6.89
N ALA A 191 -7.17 1.96 -6.24
CA ALA A 191 -8.14 0.87 -6.18
C ALA A 191 -9.46 1.30 -5.49
N LYS A 192 -9.37 2.00 -4.35
CA LYS A 192 -10.53 2.55 -3.64
C LYS A 192 -11.30 3.54 -4.51
N CYS A 193 -10.59 4.44 -5.19
CA CYS A 193 -11.19 5.45 -6.07
C CYS A 193 -12.02 4.85 -7.21
N ARG A 194 -11.60 3.71 -7.76
CA ARG A 194 -12.36 3.04 -8.84
C ARG A 194 -13.67 2.41 -8.41
N LEU A 195 -13.84 2.11 -7.12
CA LEU A 195 -15.05 1.47 -6.58
C LEU A 195 -16.03 2.45 -5.94
N SER A 196 -15.67 3.72 -5.80
CA SER A 196 -16.57 4.77 -5.31
C SER A 196 -16.60 5.93 -6.31
N PRO A 197 -17.61 5.98 -7.19
CA PRO A 197 -17.79 7.12 -8.10
C PRO A 197 -18.06 8.44 -7.35
N GLU A 198 -18.49 8.39 -6.09
CA GLU A 198 -18.69 9.59 -5.25
C GLU A 198 -17.38 10.17 -4.71
N ALA A 199 -16.30 9.39 -4.71
CA ALA A 199 -15.01 9.91 -4.35
C ALA A 199 -14.52 10.78 -5.51
N ASN A 200 -14.57 12.10 -5.35
CA ASN A 200 -13.83 13.07 -6.17
C ASN A 200 -12.32 12.82 -6.02
N CYS A 201 -11.85 11.67 -6.49
CA CYS A 201 -10.48 11.26 -6.40
C CYS A 201 -9.67 12.01 -7.45
N THR A 202 -8.97 13.05 -7.02
CA THR A 202 -7.83 13.60 -7.75
C THR A 202 -6.63 12.67 -7.55
N LEU A 203 -6.17 12.02 -8.62
CA LEU A 203 -4.99 11.12 -8.67
C LEU A 203 -3.77 11.79 -9.31
#